data_AF-A0A0E0RFZ9-F1
#
_entry.id   AF-A0A0E0RFZ9-F1
#
_cell.length_a   1.000
_cell.length_b   1.000
_cell.length_c   1.000
_cell.angle_alpha   90.00
_cell.angle_beta   90.00
_cell.angle_gamma   90.00
#
_symmetry.space_group_name_H-M   'P 1'
#
loop_
_entity.id
_entity.type
_entity.pdbx_description
1 polymer ?
#
loop_
_entity_poly.entity_id
_entity_poly.type
_entity_poly.pdbx_seq_one_letter_code
_entity_poly.pdbx_strand_id
1 'polypeptide(L)'
;MPAAGSKGAPKNPGQLKDDTSSSRDEKQVVLRALSSPPFKDYRVWWSLSDSKYAGTAMIIKKKFEPKKVSFNLDRTSSKHEPDGRVIIAEFESFLLLNTYAPNNGWKEEENSFQRRRKWDKRMLEFVQQVDKPLIWCGDLNVSHEEIDVSHPDFFSSAKLNGYIPPNKEDCGQPGFTLSERRRFGNILSQGKLVDAYRYLHKEKDMDCGFSWSGHPIGKYRGKRMRIDYFLVSEKLKDQIVSCDIHGRGIELEGFYGSDHCPVSLELSEEVEAPKPKSSN
;
A
#
# COMPACT_ATOMS: atom_id res chain seq x y z
N MET A 1 9.07 14.41 6.49
CA MET A 1 8.82 15.81 6.02
C MET A 1 7.37 15.96 5.56
N PRO A 2 6.66 17.05 5.87
CA PRO A 2 5.35 17.35 5.29
C PRO A 2 5.48 17.96 3.88
N ALA A 3 4.39 17.98 3.10
CA ALA A 3 4.35 18.59 1.77
C ALA A 3 4.43 20.12 1.88
N ALA A 4 5.02 20.77 0.87
CA ALA A 4 5.09 22.22 0.83
C ALA A 4 3.67 22.84 0.77
N GLY A 5 3.39 23.77 1.69
CA GLY A 5 2.08 24.43 1.86
C GLY A 5 1.81 24.79 3.33
N SER A 6 1.02 25.83 3.59
CA SER A 6 0.53 26.14 4.94
C SER A 6 -0.60 25.19 5.34
N LYS A 7 -0.79 24.99 6.66
CA LYS A 7 -1.86 24.11 7.18
C LYS A 7 -3.22 24.59 6.66
N GLY A 8 -3.94 23.74 5.93
CA GLY A 8 -5.23 24.06 5.33
C GLY A 8 -5.20 24.74 3.94
N ALA A 9 -4.01 25.03 3.38
CA ALA A 9 -3.85 25.53 2.01
C ALA A 9 -3.61 24.38 1.01
N PRO A 10 -3.79 24.62 -0.31
CA PRO A 10 -3.41 23.64 -1.33
C PRO A 10 -1.93 23.24 -1.20
N LYS A 11 -1.67 21.94 -1.09
CA LYS A 11 -0.32 21.37 -1.05
C LYS A 11 0.28 21.32 -2.44
N ASN A 12 1.57 21.61 -2.57
CA ASN A 12 2.32 21.34 -3.81
C ASN A 12 2.89 19.91 -3.74
N PRO A 13 2.30 18.93 -4.45
CA PRO A 13 2.73 17.53 -4.37
C PRO A 13 4.09 17.27 -5.04
N GLY A 14 4.66 18.23 -5.75
CA GLY A 14 6.01 18.13 -6.32
C GLY A 14 7.12 18.63 -5.39
N GLN A 15 6.79 19.16 -4.20
CA GLN A 15 7.75 19.84 -3.33
C GLN A 15 7.62 19.42 -1.86
N LEU A 16 8.78 19.31 -1.20
CA LEU A 16 8.89 19.04 0.23
C LEU A 16 9.03 20.35 1.01
N LYS A 17 8.36 20.43 2.16
CA LYS A 17 8.49 21.53 3.12
C LYS A 17 9.84 21.47 3.83
N ASP A 18 10.41 22.63 4.13
CA ASP A 18 11.76 22.79 4.68
C ASP A 18 11.85 23.97 5.68
N ASP A 19 10.80 24.16 6.46
CA ASP A 19 10.66 25.25 7.44
C ASP A 19 11.63 25.12 8.63
N THR A 20 12.03 23.90 9.00
CA THR A 20 13.02 23.63 10.06
C THR A 20 14.40 23.27 9.50
N SER A 21 15.45 23.40 10.32
CA SER A 21 16.82 22.96 9.95
C SER A 21 16.86 21.46 9.63
N SER A 22 16.32 20.62 10.51
CA SER A 22 16.21 19.17 10.29
C SER A 22 15.47 18.83 8.99
N SER A 23 14.35 19.51 8.69
CA SER A 23 13.65 19.28 7.41
C SER A 23 14.42 19.77 6.19
N ARG A 24 15.29 20.78 6.34
CA ARG A 24 16.18 21.24 5.24
C ARG A 24 17.23 20.19 4.91
N ASP A 25 17.85 19.61 5.94
CA ASP A 25 18.89 18.60 5.77
C ASP A 25 18.30 17.32 5.15
N GLU A 26 17.17 16.84 5.68
CA GLU A 26 16.43 15.70 5.11
C GLU A 26 16.05 15.95 3.63
N LYS A 27 15.51 17.14 3.32
CA LYS A 27 15.14 17.52 1.95
C LYS A 27 16.36 17.52 1.04
N GLN A 28 17.50 18.07 1.48
CA GLN A 28 18.72 18.09 0.66
C GLN A 28 19.21 16.68 0.34
N VAL A 29 19.20 15.76 1.32
CA VAL A 29 19.58 14.36 1.10
C VAL A 29 18.67 13.71 0.05
N VAL A 30 17.35 13.86 0.22
CA VAL A 30 16.36 13.28 -0.72
C VAL A 30 16.50 13.88 -2.12
N LEU A 31 16.59 15.21 -2.25
CA LEU A 31 16.72 15.86 -3.55
C LEU A 31 18.04 15.52 -4.25
N ARG A 32 19.13 15.32 -3.51
CA ARG A 32 20.41 14.87 -4.07
C ARG A 32 20.28 13.46 -4.65
N ALA A 33 19.63 12.55 -3.92
CA ALA A 33 19.37 11.19 -4.40
C ALA A 33 18.50 11.21 -5.67
N LEU A 34 17.42 12.00 -5.66
CA LEU A 34 16.51 12.13 -6.81
C LEU A 34 17.13 12.82 -8.04
N SER A 35 18.16 13.64 -7.84
CA SER A 35 18.88 14.30 -8.94
C SER A 35 19.94 13.40 -9.59
N SER A 36 20.22 12.23 -9.03
CA SER A 36 21.24 11.31 -9.52
C SER A 36 20.62 10.16 -10.33
N PRO A 37 21.34 9.56 -11.30
CA PRO A 37 20.87 8.33 -11.97
C PRO A 37 20.60 7.19 -10.95
N PRO A 38 19.57 6.36 -11.17
CA PRO A 38 18.60 6.43 -12.26
C PRO A 38 17.47 7.46 -12.02
N PHE A 39 17.32 7.96 -10.79
CA PHE A 39 16.16 8.77 -10.38
C PHE A 39 16.02 10.12 -11.08
N LYS A 40 17.10 10.68 -11.64
CA LYS A 40 17.04 11.89 -12.46
C LYS A 40 16.04 11.78 -13.63
N ASP A 41 15.77 10.57 -14.09
CA ASP A 41 14.87 10.28 -15.20
C ASP A 41 13.43 9.98 -14.73
N TYR A 42 13.11 10.28 -13.47
CA TYR A 42 11.81 10.07 -12.87
C TYR A 42 11.17 11.39 -12.42
N ARG A 43 9.84 11.41 -12.36
CA ARG A 43 9.01 12.41 -11.69
C ARG A 43 8.54 11.83 -10.36
N VAL A 44 8.51 12.65 -9.32
CA VAL A 44 8.01 12.26 -7.99
C VAL A 44 6.78 13.07 -7.62
N TRP A 45 5.80 12.41 -7.03
CA TRP A 45 4.68 13.02 -6.33
C TRP A 45 4.69 12.59 -4.88
N TRP A 46 4.48 13.55 -3.99
CA TRP A 46 4.41 13.36 -2.55
C TRP A 46 2.97 13.58 -2.11
N SER A 47 2.39 12.62 -1.40
CA SER A 47 1.19 12.82 -0.60
C SER A 47 1.59 12.77 0.85
N LEU A 48 1.68 13.90 1.53
CA LEU A 48 2.25 13.95 2.88
C LEU A 48 1.23 14.46 3.87
N SER A 49 1.26 13.92 5.08
CA SER A 49 0.41 14.39 6.17
C SER A 49 0.77 15.83 6.57
N ASP A 50 -0.17 16.50 7.23
CA ASP A 50 0.12 17.75 7.98
C ASP A 50 1.00 17.49 9.22
N SER A 51 1.12 16.23 9.64
CA SER A 51 1.97 15.77 10.73
C SER A 51 3.23 15.05 10.20
N LYS A 52 4.15 14.66 11.10
CA LYS A 52 5.28 13.78 10.76
C LYS A 52 4.90 12.30 10.65
N TYR A 53 3.61 11.97 10.72
CA TYR A 53 3.10 10.61 10.66
C TYR A 53 2.44 10.33 9.31
N ALA A 54 2.60 9.10 8.79
CA ALA A 54 2.16 8.69 7.46
C ALA A 54 2.82 9.48 6.31
N GLY A 55 2.08 9.66 5.22
CA GLY A 55 2.63 10.12 3.95
C GLY A 55 3.10 8.98 3.05
N THR A 56 3.01 9.21 1.74
CA THR A 56 3.48 8.29 0.70
C THR A 56 4.06 9.07 -0.47
N ALA A 57 4.79 8.37 -1.33
CA ALA A 57 5.38 8.93 -2.54
C ALA A 57 5.13 8.00 -3.72
N MET A 58 5.03 8.57 -4.92
CA MET A 58 4.97 7.82 -6.17
C MET A 58 6.03 8.37 -7.11
N ILE A 59 6.88 7.49 -7.64
CA ILE A 59 7.99 7.85 -8.52
C ILE A 59 7.78 7.15 -9.86
N ILE A 60 7.63 7.92 -10.95
CA ILE A 60 7.30 7.39 -12.30
C ILE A 60 8.38 7.87 -13.28
N LYS A 61 8.88 6.98 -14.15
CA LYS A 61 9.83 7.38 -15.20
C LYS A 61 9.21 8.48 -16.08
N LYS A 62 9.96 9.52 -16.40
CA LYS A 62 9.52 10.71 -17.16
C LYS A 62 8.88 10.38 -18.50
N LYS A 63 9.26 9.26 -19.13
CA LYS A 63 8.67 8.79 -20.39
C LYS A 63 7.22 8.32 -20.27
N PHE A 64 6.76 8.02 -19.06
CA PHE A 64 5.37 7.66 -18.78
C PHE A 64 4.66 8.85 -18.17
N GLU A 65 3.67 9.38 -18.89
CA GLU A 65 2.95 10.58 -18.47
C GLU A 65 1.52 10.21 -18.03
N PRO A 66 1.19 10.30 -16.73
CA PRO A 66 -0.18 10.14 -16.29
C PRO A 66 -1.02 11.34 -16.78
N LYS A 67 -2.25 11.07 -17.21
CA LYS A 67 -3.24 12.09 -17.59
C LYS A 67 -3.62 12.99 -16.42
N LYS A 68 -3.70 12.40 -15.22
CA LYS A 68 -4.08 13.09 -13.99
C LYS A 68 -3.41 12.40 -12.81
N VAL A 69 -2.99 13.20 -11.83
CA VAL A 69 -2.58 12.71 -10.51
C VAL A 69 -3.46 13.34 -9.44
N SER A 70 -4.05 12.53 -8.57
CA SER A 70 -4.92 12.97 -7.47
C SER A 70 -4.54 12.32 -6.15
N PHE A 71 -4.97 12.94 -5.04
CA PHE A 71 -4.50 12.63 -3.68
C PHE A 71 -5.66 12.36 -2.71
N ASN A 72 -6.79 11.89 -3.25
CA ASN A 72 -8.03 11.64 -2.53
C ASN A 72 -8.79 10.50 -3.19
N LEU A 73 -9.39 9.63 -2.40
CA LEU A 73 -10.28 8.57 -2.90
C LEU A 73 -11.57 9.12 -3.50
N ASP A 74 -12.04 10.27 -3.02
CA ASP A 74 -13.11 10.99 -3.70
C ASP A 74 -12.55 11.69 -4.95
N ARG A 75 -12.80 11.09 -6.12
CA ARG A 75 -12.30 11.60 -7.42
C ARG A 75 -12.88 12.96 -7.81
N THR A 76 -13.97 13.40 -7.17
CA THR A 76 -14.56 14.73 -7.38
C THR A 76 -13.89 15.80 -6.53
N SER A 77 -13.23 15.40 -5.44
CA SER A 77 -12.51 16.30 -4.55
C SER A 77 -11.21 16.78 -5.18
N SER A 78 -11.04 18.10 -5.21
CA SER A 78 -9.76 18.75 -5.51
C SER A 78 -8.84 18.84 -4.28
N LYS A 79 -9.35 18.48 -3.09
CA LYS A 79 -8.60 18.58 -1.83
C LYS A 79 -7.79 17.32 -1.58
N HIS A 80 -6.51 17.52 -1.31
CA HIS A 80 -5.59 16.50 -0.81
C HIS A 80 -6.05 15.95 0.56
N GLU A 81 -5.92 14.65 0.78
CA GLU A 81 -6.29 14.05 2.08
C GLU A 81 -5.34 14.48 3.21
N PRO A 82 -5.84 14.85 4.41
CA PRO A 82 -5.00 15.32 5.51
C PRO A 82 -3.88 14.36 5.92
N ASP A 83 -4.10 13.06 5.79
CA ASP A 83 -3.17 12.01 6.26
C ASP A 83 -2.12 11.62 5.21
N GLY A 84 -2.25 12.07 3.96
CA GLY A 84 -1.28 11.78 2.90
C GLY A 84 -1.18 10.30 2.51
N ARG A 85 -2.29 9.56 2.59
CA ARG A 85 -2.31 8.09 2.44
C ARG A 85 -2.67 7.60 1.04
N VAL A 86 -2.84 8.50 0.08
CA VAL A 86 -3.43 8.18 -1.24
C VAL A 86 -2.68 8.94 -2.33
N ILE A 87 -2.19 8.22 -3.34
CA ILE A 87 -1.82 8.78 -4.65
C ILE A 87 -2.49 7.94 -5.72
N ILE A 88 -3.22 8.59 -6.62
CA ILE A 88 -3.83 7.97 -7.79
C ILE A 88 -3.18 8.60 -9.02
N ALA A 89 -2.53 7.80 -9.85
CA ALA A 89 -2.06 8.20 -11.17
C ALA A 89 -2.95 7.54 -12.23
N GLU A 90 -3.62 8.37 -13.03
CA GLU A 90 -4.50 7.93 -14.09
C GLU A 90 -3.75 7.91 -15.42
N PHE A 91 -3.64 6.73 -16.04
CA PHE A 91 -3.12 6.56 -17.39
C PHE A 91 -4.27 6.40 -18.40
N GLU A 92 -3.91 6.28 -19.68
CA GLU A 92 -4.88 5.99 -20.75
C GLU A 92 -5.65 4.70 -20.45
N SER A 93 -4.93 3.60 -20.24
CA SER A 93 -5.48 2.25 -20.14
C SER A 93 -5.76 1.76 -18.72
N PHE A 94 -5.18 2.37 -17.68
CA PHE A 94 -5.35 1.90 -16.30
C PHE A 94 -5.23 3.03 -15.25
N LEU A 95 -5.63 2.72 -14.02
CA LEU A 95 -5.36 3.52 -12.82
C LEU A 95 -4.30 2.82 -11.97
N LEU A 96 -3.30 3.59 -11.52
CA LEU A 96 -2.37 3.17 -10.48
C LEU A 96 -2.74 3.87 -9.17
N LEU A 97 -3.21 3.09 -8.20
CA LEU A 97 -3.50 3.55 -6.84
C LEU A 97 -2.39 3.08 -5.91
N ASN A 98 -1.71 4.01 -5.25
CA ASN A 98 -0.81 3.73 -4.15
C ASN A 98 -1.46 4.19 -2.84
N THR A 99 -1.51 3.31 -1.83
CA THR A 99 -2.03 3.67 -0.52
C THR A 99 -1.16 3.20 0.63
N TYR A 100 -1.21 3.96 1.72
CA TYR A 100 -0.79 3.49 3.04
C TYR A 100 -2.00 3.45 3.97
N ALA A 101 -2.60 2.27 4.14
CA ALA A 101 -3.82 2.12 4.94
C ALA A 101 -3.56 2.40 6.43
N PRO A 102 -4.52 2.98 7.17
CA PRO A 102 -4.37 3.16 8.61
C PRO A 102 -4.22 1.83 9.36
N ASN A 103 -3.24 1.74 10.25
CA ASN A 103 -3.15 0.65 11.21
C ASN A 103 -4.09 0.93 12.42
N ASN A 104 -4.73 -0.11 12.95
CA ASN A 104 -5.56 -0.03 14.15
C ASN A 104 -4.74 0.18 15.43
N GLY A 105 -3.49 -0.31 15.46
CA GLY A 105 -2.60 -0.23 16.61
C GLY A 105 -3.13 -0.98 17.84
N TRP A 106 -2.31 -1.06 18.88
CA TRP A 106 -2.67 -1.74 20.13
C TRP A 106 -3.21 -0.81 21.23
N LYS A 107 -2.86 0.49 21.19
CA LYS A 107 -3.20 1.52 22.19
C LYS A 107 -3.23 2.93 21.56
N GLU A 108 -4.03 3.81 22.16
CA GLU A 108 -3.94 5.30 22.20
C GLU A 108 -4.74 6.21 21.26
N GLU A 109 -5.41 5.73 20.22
CA GLU A 109 -6.43 6.56 19.56
C GLU A 109 -7.79 5.93 19.82
N GLU A 110 -8.63 6.57 20.65
CA GLU A 110 -10.03 6.19 20.90
C GLU A 110 -10.81 5.89 19.59
N ASN A 111 -10.32 6.45 18.48
CA ASN A 111 -10.90 6.34 17.15
C ASN A 111 -10.10 5.48 16.16
N SER A 112 -9.10 4.68 16.54
CA SER A 112 -8.27 3.94 15.56
C SER A 112 -9.09 2.95 14.72
N PHE A 113 -9.92 2.13 15.36
CA PHE A 113 -10.84 1.21 14.70
C PHE A 113 -11.89 1.94 13.87
N GLN A 114 -12.39 3.07 14.36
CA GLN A 114 -13.34 3.89 13.61
C GLN A 114 -12.69 4.50 12.35
N ARG A 115 -11.46 5.00 12.46
CA ARG A 115 -10.65 5.51 11.36
C ARG A 115 -10.41 4.43 10.32
N ARG A 116 -10.00 3.23 10.73
CA ARG A 116 -9.81 2.11 9.81
C ARG A 116 -11.10 1.65 9.16
N ARG A 117 -12.20 1.51 9.90
CA ARG A 117 -13.51 1.14 9.33
C ARG A 117 -14.01 2.19 8.33
N LYS A 118 -13.82 3.49 8.62
CA LYS A 118 -14.13 4.59 7.69
C LYS A 118 -13.26 4.52 6.43
N TRP A 119 -11.96 4.23 6.59
CA TRP A 119 -11.05 4.01 5.47
C TRP A 119 -11.51 2.84 4.59
N ASP A 120 -11.76 1.67 5.18
CA ASP A 120 -12.19 0.47 4.45
C ASP A 120 -13.51 0.72 3.70
N LYS A 121 -14.44 1.47 4.30
CA LYS A 121 -15.69 1.86 3.62
C LYS A 121 -15.43 2.76 2.41
N ARG A 122 -14.57 3.77 2.53
CA ARG A 122 -14.21 4.67 1.42
C ARG A 122 -13.46 3.93 0.31
N MET A 123 -12.59 2.99 0.67
CA MET A 123 -11.92 2.11 -0.28
C MET A 123 -12.91 1.22 -1.03
N LEU A 124 -13.89 0.64 -0.34
CA LEU A 124 -14.96 -0.14 -0.96
C LEU A 124 -15.75 0.70 -1.97
N GLU A 125 -16.19 1.90 -1.57
CA GLU A 125 -16.90 2.84 -2.44
C GLU A 125 -16.05 3.20 -3.67
N PHE A 126 -14.75 3.46 -3.47
CA PHE A 126 -13.82 3.76 -4.56
C PHE A 126 -13.73 2.61 -5.57
N VAL A 127 -13.45 1.38 -5.13
CA VAL A 127 -13.26 0.25 -6.06
C VAL A 127 -14.53 -0.13 -6.80
N GLN A 128 -15.71 0.17 -6.24
CA GLN A 128 -17.01 -0.03 -6.90
C GLN A 128 -17.30 1.01 -7.99
N GLN A 129 -16.68 2.19 -7.92
CA GLN A 129 -16.90 3.30 -8.86
C GLN A 129 -15.83 3.40 -9.96
N VAL A 130 -14.71 2.68 -9.82
CA VAL A 130 -13.64 2.68 -10.81
C VAL A 130 -14.08 1.93 -12.08
N ASP A 131 -13.96 2.61 -13.21
CA ASP A 131 -14.36 2.14 -14.54
C ASP A 131 -13.19 1.57 -15.36
N LYS A 132 -11.98 2.04 -15.10
CA LYS A 132 -10.73 1.58 -15.72
C LYS A 132 -10.13 0.39 -14.97
N PRO A 133 -9.34 -0.48 -15.64
CA PRO A 133 -8.47 -1.42 -14.96
C PRO A 133 -7.64 -0.72 -13.87
N LEU A 134 -7.73 -1.24 -12.64
CA LEU A 134 -7.03 -0.75 -11.46
C LEU A 134 -5.86 -1.66 -11.10
N ILE A 135 -4.72 -1.05 -10.84
CA ILE A 135 -3.60 -1.63 -10.11
C ILE A 135 -3.49 -0.87 -8.79
N TRP A 136 -3.69 -1.55 -7.67
CA TRP A 136 -3.64 -0.97 -6.33
C TRP A 136 -2.49 -1.58 -5.53
N CYS A 137 -1.55 -0.75 -5.09
CA CYS A 137 -0.38 -1.17 -4.32
C CYS A 137 -0.17 -0.39 -3.02
N GLY A 138 0.74 -0.91 -2.20
CA GLY A 138 1.25 -0.29 -0.97
C GLY A 138 1.00 -1.14 0.27
N ASP A 139 1.26 -0.56 1.45
CA ASP A 139 0.98 -1.18 2.75
C ASP A 139 -0.52 -1.04 3.06
N LEU A 140 -1.22 -2.17 3.00
CA LEU A 140 -2.67 -2.24 3.23
C LEU A 140 -3.01 -2.59 4.69
N ASN A 141 -2.00 -2.77 5.55
CA ASN A 141 -2.14 -3.09 6.97
C ASN A 141 -3.17 -4.20 7.22
N VAL A 142 -3.10 -5.27 6.44
CA VAL A 142 -3.93 -6.47 6.61
C VAL A 142 -3.25 -7.67 5.97
N SER A 143 -3.17 -8.79 6.68
CA SER A 143 -2.86 -10.11 6.13
C SER A 143 -4.17 -10.85 5.91
N HIS A 144 -4.50 -11.13 4.65
CA HIS A 144 -5.85 -11.58 4.27
C HIS A 144 -6.18 -12.97 4.82
N GLU A 145 -5.27 -13.92 4.65
CA GLU A 145 -5.48 -15.31 5.03
C GLU A 145 -4.44 -15.82 6.04
N GLU A 146 -4.72 -16.97 6.68
CA GLU A 146 -3.78 -17.55 7.67
C GLU A 146 -2.41 -17.88 7.08
N ILE A 147 -2.38 -18.17 5.78
CA ILE A 147 -1.16 -18.40 5.03
C ILE A 147 -0.27 -17.15 4.93
N ASP A 148 -0.85 -15.95 5.12
CA ASP A 148 -0.18 -14.66 5.00
C ASP A 148 0.49 -14.19 6.28
N VAL A 149 0.44 -15.01 7.33
CA VAL A 149 1.18 -14.77 8.56
C VAL A 149 2.02 -15.98 8.94
N SER A 150 3.21 -15.72 9.46
CA SER A 150 4.12 -16.79 9.90
C SER A 150 3.54 -17.63 11.05
N HIS A 151 2.79 -17.02 11.96
CA HIS A 151 2.29 -17.63 13.19
C HIS A 151 0.81 -17.28 13.44
N PRO A 152 -0.13 -17.94 12.74
CA PRO A 152 -1.55 -17.58 12.78
C PRO A 152 -2.14 -17.63 14.19
N ASP A 153 -1.78 -18.62 15.01
CA ASP A 153 -2.27 -18.71 16.39
C ASP A 153 -1.81 -17.52 17.23
N PHE A 154 -0.52 -17.16 17.14
CA PHE A 154 0.03 -16.02 17.86
C PHE A 154 -0.70 -14.72 17.49
N PHE A 155 -0.89 -14.48 16.19
CA PHE A 155 -1.53 -13.25 15.72
C PHE A 155 -3.02 -13.22 16.01
N SER A 156 -3.73 -14.34 15.86
CA SER A 156 -5.18 -14.40 16.14
C SER A 156 -5.49 -14.29 17.63
N SER A 157 -4.62 -14.79 18.51
CA SER A 157 -4.83 -14.75 19.97
C SER A 157 -4.10 -13.61 20.66
N ALA A 158 -3.38 -12.75 19.93
CA ALA A 158 -2.58 -11.69 20.52
C ALA A 158 -3.46 -10.74 21.35
N LYS A 159 -2.95 -10.37 22.52
CA LYS A 159 -3.59 -9.44 23.45
C LYS A 159 -2.54 -8.49 24.02
N LEU A 160 -2.97 -7.27 24.32
CA LEU A 160 -2.18 -6.34 25.10
C LEU A 160 -2.83 -6.17 26.48
N ASN A 161 -2.03 -6.25 27.54
CA ASN A 161 -2.52 -6.11 28.91
C ASN A 161 -3.21 -4.74 29.10
N GLY A 162 -4.43 -4.78 29.63
CA GLY A 162 -5.28 -3.61 29.85
C GLY A 162 -5.97 -3.06 28.59
N TYR A 163 -5.89 -3.75 27.45
CA TYR A 163 -6.61 -3.38 26.23
C TYR A 163 -7.78 -4.33 25.97
N ILE A 164 -8.97 -3.76 25.78
CA ILE A 164 -10.19 -4.49 25.42
C ILE A 164 -10.65 -3.93 24.07
N PRO A 165 -10.64 -4.73 22.99
CA PRO A 165 -11.13 -4.27 21.70
C PRO A 165 -12.65 -4.02 21.75
N PRO A 166 -13.16 -3.12 20.90
CA PRO A 166 -14.58 -2.73 20.95
C PRO A 166 -15.54 -3.88 20.63
N ASN A 167 -15.12 -4.85 19.80
CA ASN A 167 -15.89 -6.03 19.46
C ASN A 167 -15.03 -7.30 19.54
N LYS A 168 -15.67 -8.47 19.71
CA LYS A 168 -14.99 -9.78 19.72
C LYS A 168 -14.23 -10.07 18.42
N GLU A 169 -14.72 -9.59 17.29
CA GLU A 169 -14.09 -9.74 15.97
C GLU A 169 -12.84 -8.87 15.76
N ASP A 170 -12.61 -7.91 16.66
CA ASP A 170 -11.44 -7.02 16.69
C ASP A 170 -10.35 -7.56 17.64
N CYS A 171 -10.55 -8.75 18.22
CA CYS A 171 -9.52 -9.46 18.98
C CYS A 171 -8.40 -9.98 18.07
N GLY A 172 -7.19 -10.00 18.60
CA GLY A 172 -5.98 -10.41 17.89
C GLY A 172 -5.10 -9.23 17.52
N GLN A 173 -4.05 -9.51 16.75
CA GLN A 173 -3.10 -8.53 16.26
C GLN A 173 -3.76 -7.62 15.21
N PRO A 174 -3.69 -6.28 15.38
CA PRO A 174 -4.01 -5.32 14.32
C PRO A 174 -3.31 -5.67 13.00
N GLY A 175 -4.07 -5.72 11.91
CA GLY A 175 -3.64 -6.24 10.63
C GLY A 175 -3.93 -7.73 10.41
N PHE A 176 -4.45 -8.45 11.40
CA PHE A 176 -4.86 -9.85 11.26
C PHE A 176 -6.16 -10.18 12.00
N THR A 177 -6.90 -9.17 12.46
CA THR A 177 -8.19 -9.39 13.11
C THR A 177 -9.20 -9.95 12.11
N LEU A 178 -10.18 -10.72 12.60
CA LEU A 178 -11.23 -11.29 11.76
C LEU A 178 -12.02 -10.19 11.04
N SER A 179 -12.25 -9.05 11.70
CA SER A 179 -13.01 -7.93 11.14
C SER A 179 -12.27 -7.26 9.98
N GLU A 180 -10.96 -7.04 10.09
CA GLU A 180 -10.11 -6.49 9.02
C GLU A 180 -10.06 -7.43 7.81
N ARG A 181 -9.81 -8.72 8.06
CA ARG A 181 -9.74 -9.75 7.01
C ARG A 181 -11.04 -9.82 6.19
N ARG A 182 -12.20 -9.82 6.88
CA ARG A 182 -13.52 -9.83 6.23
C ARG A 182 -13.78 -8.58 5.39
N ARG A 183 -13.47 -7.39 5.91
CA ARG A 183 -13.63 -6.14 5.16
C ARG A 183 -12.72 -6.11 3.94
N PHE A 184 -11.47 -6.55 4.09
CA PHE A 184 -10.52 -6.65 2.99
C PHE A 184 -11.02 -7.61 1.89
N GLY A 185 -11.43 -8.83 2.24
CA GLY A 185 -12.01 -9.78 1.30
C GLY A 185 -13.25 -9.24 0.57
N ASN A 186 -14.10 -8.47 1.28
CA ASN A 186 -15.24 -7.80 0.66
C ASN A 186 -14.81 -6.72 -0.35
N ILE A 187 -13.79 -5.90 -0.02
CA ILE A 187 -13.24 -4.91 -0.96
C ILE A 187 -12.69 -5.61 -2.22
N LEU A 188 -11.94 -6.69 -2.07
CA LEU A 188 -11.40 -7.46 -3.21
C LEU A 188 -12.52 -8.00 -4.10
N SER A 189 -13.52 -8.64 -3.50
CA SER A 189 -14.66 -9.22 -4.20
C SER A 189 -15.46 -8.17 -4.96
N GLN A 190 -15.83 -7.07 -4.30
CA GLN A 190 -16.64 -6.01 -4.91
C GLN A 190 -15.88 -5.20 -5.96
N GLY A 191 -14.57 -5.02 -5.78
CA GLY A 191 -13.69 -4.37 -6.76
C GLY A 191 -13.24 -5.29 -7.90
N LYS A 192 -13.59 -6.58 -7.88
CA LYS A 192 -13.06 -7.61 -8.80
C LYS A 192 -11.53 -7.55 -8.90
N LEU A 193 -10.89 -7.53 -7.73
CA LEU A 193 -9.44 -7.44 -7.60
C LEU A 193 -8.84 -8.79 -7.28
N VAL A 194 -7.72 -9.08 -7.91
CA VAL A 194 -6.90 -10.27 -7.75
C VAL A 194 -5.64 -9.88 -6.98
N ASP A 195 -5.35 -10.58 -5.89
CA ASP A 195 -4.05 -10.49 -5.22
C ASP A 195 -2.98 -11.13 -6.09
N ALA A 196 -2.10 -10.32 -6.69
CA ALA A 196 -1.13 -10.80 -7.69
C ALA A 196 -0.12 -11.81 -7.10
N TYR A 197 0.30 -11.61 -5.85
CA TYR A 197 1.21 -12.54 -5.18
C TYR A 197 0.53 -13.90 -4.99
N ARG A 198 -0.71 -13.91 -4.45
CA ARG A 198 -1.46 -15.18 -4.26
C ARG A 198 -2.02 -15.74 -5.56
N TYR A 199 -2.06 -14.97 -6.63
CA TYR A 199 -2.38 -15.49 -7.95
C TYR A 199 -1.30 -16.47 -8.42
N LEU A 200 -0.03 -16.14 -8.21
CA LEU A 200 1.13 -16.94 -8.62
C LEU A 200 1.59 -17.94 -7.54
N HIS A 201 1.59 -17.53 -6.28
CA HIS A 201 2.13 -18.28 -5.14
C HIS A 201 1.01 -18.80 -4.24
N LYS A 202 0.46 -19.98 -4.57
CA LYS A 202 -0.67 -20.59 -3.85
C LYS A 202 -0.30 -21.15 -2.47
N GLU A 203 0.97 -21.52 -2.30
CA GLU A 203 1.46 -22.17 -1.09
C GLU A 203 2.14 -21.18 -0.15
N LYS A 204 2.35 -21.64 1.09
CA LYS A 204 3.03 -20.85 2.11
C LYS A 204 4.53 -20.97 1.90
N ASP A 205 5.17 -19.86 1.62
CA ASP A 205 6.62 -19.78 1.61
C ASP A 205 7.09 -19.11 2.92
N MET A 206 7.77 -19.90 3.76
CA MET A 206 8.27 -19.44 5.05
C MET A 206 9.59 -18.68 4.93
N ASP A 207 10.27 -18.77 3.79
CA ASP A 207 11.49 -18.01 3.51
C ASP A 207 11.14 -16.69 2.83
N CYS A 208 10.40 -16.77 1.73
CA CYS A 208 10.03 -15.66 0.85
C CYS A 208 8.49 -15.52 0.76
N GLY A 209 7.84 -14.81 1.68
CA GLY A 209 6.37 -14.71 1.63
C GLY A 209 5.74 -13.67 2.54
N PHE A 210 6.57 -12.85 3.19
CA PHE A 210 6.13 -11.85 4.14
C PHE A 210 6.84 -10.54 3.84
N SER A 211 6.06 -9.47 3.75
CA SER A 211 6.56 -8.14 3.43
C SER A 211 6.96 -7.34 4.66
N TRP A 212 6.49 -7.75 5.85
CA TRP A 212 6.81 -7.14 7.14
C TRP A 212 7.38 -8.16 8.12
N SER A 213 8.37 -7.74 8.91
CA SER A 213 8.89 -8.51 10.03
C SER A 213 8.85 -7.73 11.33
N GLY A 214 8.40 -8.42 12.38
CA GLY A 214 8.52 -7.93 13.73
C GLY A 214 9.97 -7.75 14.17
N HIS A 215 10.14 -6.92 15.20
CA HIS A 215 11.45 -6.59 15.75
C HIS A 215 12.26 -7.88 16.07
N PRO A 216 13.56 -7.94 15.71
CA PRO A 216 14.36 -9.15 15.85
C PRO A 216 14.60 -9.58 17.31
N ILE A 217 14.22 -8.75 18.28
CA ILE A 217 14.32 -9.02 19.71
C ILE A 217 12.92 -8.98 20.35
N GLY A 218 12.69 -9.85 21.33
CA GLY A 218 11.46 -9.89 22.11
C GLY A 218 10.34 -10.71 21.48
N LYS A 219 9.09 -10.43 21.88
CA LYS A 219 7.93 -11.29 21.59
C LYS A 219 7.58 -11.43 20.10
N TYR A 220 8.04 -10.48 19.27
CA TYR A 220 7.81 -10.49 17.82
C TYR A 220 8.97 -11.08 17.01
N ARG A 221 10.02 -11.59 17.66
CA ARG A 221 11.14 -12.23 16.96
C ARG A 221 10.64 -13.38 16.08
N GLY A 222 10.97 -13.32 14.78
CA GLY A 222 10.55 -14.31 13.78
C GLY A 222 9.07 -14.24 13.39
N LYS A 223 8.29 -13.30 13.95
CA LYS A 223 6.89 -13.08 13.61
C LYS A 223 6.82 -12.12 12.43
N ARG A 224 6.33 -12.63 11.31
CA ARG A 224 6.24 -11.96 10.01
C ARG A 224 4.81 -11.98 9.47
N MET A 225 4.46 -10.94 8.71
CA MET A 225 3.14 -10.72 8.10
C MET A 225 3.31 -10.28 6.64
N ARG A 226 2.39 -10.67 5.77
CA ARG A 226 2.27 -10.12 4.41
C ARG A 226 1.18 -9.06 4.43
N ILE A 227 1.58 -7.80 4.36
CA ILE A 227 0.68 -6.63 4.45
C ILE A 227 0.86 -5.63 3.32
N ASP A 228 1.85 -5.83 2.47
CA ASP A 228 2.12 -5.05 1.26
C ASP A 228 1.67 -5.84 0.04
N TYR A 229 0.92 -5.19 -0.85
CA TYR A 229 0.23 -5.87 -1.95
C TYR A 229 0.47 -5.19 -3.29
N PHE A 230 0.31 -5.98 -4.34
CA PHE A 230 -0.25 -5.53 -5.62
C PHE A 230 -1.58 -6.25 -5.83
N LEU A 231 -2.66 -5.48 -5.84
CA LEU A 231 -4.01 -5.92 -6.17
C LEU A 231 -4.31 -5.45 -7.59
N VAL A 232 -4.60 -6.39 -8.47
CA VAL A 232 -4.73 -6.16 -9.91
C VAL A 232 -6.16 -6.47 -10.33
N SER A 233 -6.78 -5.60 -11.11
CA SER A 233 -8.13 -5.86 -11.64
C SER A 233 -8.17 -7.18 -12.40
N GLU A 234 -9.28 -7.90 -12.29
CA GLU A 234 -9.47 -9.19 -12.95
C GLU A 234 -9.19 -9.12 -14.47
N LYS A 235 -9.48 -7.97 -15.10
CA LYS A 235 -9.19 -7.69 -16.53
C LYS A 235 -7.71 -7.75 -16.89
N LEU A 236 -6.80 -7.59 -15.93
CA LEU A 236 -5.35 -7.60 -16.12
C LEU A 236 -4.70 -8.88 -15.55
N LYS A 237 -5.47 -9.82 -14.98
CA LYS A 237 -4.93 -10.98 -14.26
C LYS A 237 -4.02 -11.85 -15.14
N ASP A 238 -4.38 -12.01 -16.41
CA ASP A 238 -3.65 -12.87 -17.35
C ASP A 238 -2.37 -12.20 -17.86
N GLN A 239 -2.18 -10.91 -17.57
CA GLN A 239 -0.94 -10.18 -17.82
C GLN A 239 0.05 -10.32 -16.65
N ILE A 240 -0.32 -10.90 -15.51
CA ILE A 240 0.59 -11.03 -14.37
C ILE A 240 1.70 -12.03 -14.70
N VAL A 241 2.93 -11.52 -14.83
CA VAL A 241 4.14 -12.32 -15.12
C VAL A 241 4.82 -12.76 -13.85
N SER A 242 5.12 -11.81 -12.96
CA SER A 242 5.70 -12.08 -11.64
C SER A 242 5.16 -11.12 -10.59
N CYS A 243 5.14 -11.56 -9.33
CA CYS A 243 4.90 -10.70 -8.18
C CYS A 243 5.73 -11.22 -7.02
N ASP A 244 6.82 -10.54 -6.71
CA ASP A 244 7.87 -11.06 -5.85
C ASP A 244 8.02 -10.21 -4.58
N ILE A 245 8.23 -10.87 -3.45
CA ILE A 245 8.57 -10.25 -2.17
C ILE A 245 10.08 -10.38 -1.99
N HIS A 246 10.77 -9.25 -1.84
CA HIS A 246 12.25 -9.19 -1.88
C HIS A 246 12.92 -9.37 -0.52
N GLY A 247 12.15 -9.69 0.52
CA GLY A 247 12.65 -9.97 1.86
C GLY A 247 12.70 -11.47 2.15
N ARG A 248 13.76 -11.92 2.84
CA ARG A 248 14.00 -13.34 3.11
C ARG A 248 14.38 -13.64 4.56
N GLY A 249 13.92 -14.81 5.01
CA GLY A 249 14.34 -15.41 6.27
C GLY A 249 13.99 -14.61 7.53
N ILE A 250 14.53 -15.06 8.66
CA ILE A 250 14.47 -14.37 9.96
C ILE A 250 15.60 -13.35 10.13
N GLU A 251 16.66 -13.46 9.31
CA GLU A 251 17.83 -12.60 9.32
C GLU A 251 17.61 -11.26 8.59
N LEU A 252 16.39 -11.02 8.10
CA LEU A 252 15.96 -9.76 7.48
C LEU A 252 16.79 -9.39 6.25
N GLU A 253 17.18 -10.38 5.44
CA GLU A 253 17.80 -10.09 4.15
C GLU A 253 16.79 -9.38 3.24
N GLY A 254 17.20 -8.30 2.56
CA GLY A 254 16.32 -7.50 1.70
C GLY A 254 15.46 -6.45 2.43
N PHE A 255 15.57 -6.35 3.76
CA PHE A 255 14.96 -5.30 4.58
C PHE A 255 15.95 -4.14 4.75
N TYR A 256 15.99 -3.24 3.78
CA TYR A 256 16.99 -2.16 3.66
C TYR A 256 16.77 -0.97 4.63
N GLY A 257 16.77 -1.24 5.94
CA GLY A 257 16.58 -0.24 6.98
C GLY A 257 15.11 0.08 7.32
N SER A 258 14.17 -0.68 6.77
CA SER A 258 12.76 -0.73 7.15
C SER A 258 12.43 -2.11 7.71
N ASP A 259 11.41 -2.19 8.57
CA ASP A 259 10.77 -3.44 8.96
C ASP A 259 9.88 -4.04 7.86
N HIS A 260 9.71 -3.32 6.74
CA HIS A 260 9.16 -3.82 5.50
C HIS A 260 10.24 -4.07 4.43
N CYS A 261 9.97 -4.98 3.50
CA CYS A 261 10.78 -5.22 2.31
C CYS A 261 10.03 -4.83 1.03
N PRO A 262 10.74 -4.58 -0.09
CA PRO A 262 10.10 -4.27 -1.36
C PRO A 262 9.23 -5.42 -1.88
N VAL A 263 8.15 -5.06 -2.57
CA VAL A 263 7.34 -5.98 -3.40
C VAL A 263 7.40 -5.48 -4.84
N SER A 264 7.55 -6.37 -5.81
CA SER A 264 7.48 -6.04 -7.24
C SER A 264 6.28 -6.70 -7.90
N LEU A 265 5.83 -6.09 -9.00
CA LEU A 265 4.87 -6.67 -9.95
C LEU A 265 5.41 -6.45 -11.35
N GLU A 266 5.45 -7.50 -12.14
CA GLU A 266 5.68 -7.44 -13.58
C GLU A 266 4.41 -7.83 -14.34
N LEU A 267 4.01 -6.99 -15.28
CA LEU A 267 2.92 -7.26 -16.20
C LEU A 267 3.47 -7.41 -17.62
N SER A 268 2.95 -8.38 -18.37
CA SER A 268 3.25 -8.54 -19.79
C SER A 268 2.67 -7.39 -20.61
N GLU A 269 3.21 -7.20 -21.81
CA GLU A 269 2.56 -6.33 -22.80
C GLU A 269 1.20 -6.94 -23.21
N GLU A 270 0.27 -6.09 -23.65
CA GLU A 270 -1.03 -6.50 -24.12
C GLU A 270 -0.85 -7.36 -25.39
N VAL A 271 -1.20 -8.64 -25.33
CA VAL A 271 -1.22 -9.48 -26.53
C VAL A 271 -2.46 -9.08 -27.33
N GLU A 272 -2.30 -8.41 -28.46
CA GLU A 272 -3.40 -8.23 -29.42
C GLU A 272 -4.05 -9.59 -29.67
N ALA A 273 -5.33 -9.72 -29.32
CA ALA A 273 -6.10 -10.92 -29.66
C ALA A 273 -5.97 -11.17 -31.17
N PRO A 274 -5.69 -12.41 -31.61
CA PRO A 274 -5.53 -12.70 -33.02
C PRO A 274 -6.79 -12.26 -33.77
N LYS A 275 -6.62 -11.33 -34.71
CA LYS A 275 -7.73 -10.86 -35.57
C LYS A 275 -8.42 -12.08 -36.16
N PRO A 276 -9.77 -12.18 -36.09
CA PRO A 276 -10.48 -13.28 -36.71
C PRO A 276 -10.09 -13.31 -38.19
N LYS A 277 -9.56 -14.45 -38.64
CA LYS A 277 -9.26 -14.66 -40.06
C LYS A 277 -10.54 -14.42 -40.82
N SER A 278 -10.56 -13.41 -41.69
CA SER A 278 -11.64 -13.24 -42.65
C SER A 278 -11.69 -14.51 -43.49
N SER A 279 -12.80 -15.25 -43.37
CA SER A 279 -13.13 -16.31 -44.30
C SER A 279 -13.35 -15.67 -45.66
N ASN A 280 -12.45 -15.93 -46.61
CA ASN A 280 -12.72 -15.74 -48.04
C ASN A 280 -13.72 -16.78 -48.54
#